data_AF-A0A7V7SY93-F1
#
_entry.id   AF-A0A7V7SY93-F1
#
_cell.length_a   1.000
_cell.length_b   1.000
_cell.length_c   1.000
_cell.angle_alpha   90.00
_cell.angle_beta   90.00
_cell.angle_gamma   90.00
#
_symmetry.space_group_name_H-M   'P 1'
#
loop_
_entity.id
_entity.type
_entity.pdbx_description
1 polymer ?
#
loop_
_entity_poly.entity_id
_entity_poly.type
_entity_poly.pdbx_seq_one_letter_code
_entity_poly.pdbx_strand_id
1 'polypeptide(L)'
;MNSKLLLLCLLAAFPGTAIRGQNAGGGFDTELRFLGDDEFDSFGTAIAKLGDLDGDQVPEIAISAPYHEGIIINQGGLIYVYSGATGATLFVISGNASGDKFGTGLAPLADQNQDGIPELVAGTGEGFDGKLRVFSGADGAFLQEIQTPPGTQALHWALADMGDVNGDGISDLAVGASSADSNGFGNNGSVMLYSGADLSLLWQHAGESQLAYLGMSVANVGDVNGDGASDVLTGAIWTHPNGLQRAGSAYLYSGNNGQLIYRWDGDQPEQRFGERVGSAGDADGDGVPDCAVAAWADAQGSGSWQGSVSVFSGASGQLIYKVYGREDFNSLGTALDTAGDVNGDGKDDLLVGSNQFNGRVHLLSGDTGYRLFSQDAEGTGETFFKLGETIVGLGDFNQDGRLNYLVSDTGTLYKGAVYLMSFRPFIEASSETVSAATGGTIQYDLDFPAERVYWPDLFYAILASAGGTGPTLLNGYLVPLTADGLYQQTLAGRYPGAVQNGSGSLNGNGDAMVSVHFLPGATSPLIGRTVYLAAICYSANLFSGDSVLQSISVAKPLTFLP
;
A
#
# COMPACT_ATOMS: atom_id res chain seq x y z
N MET A 1 56.60 35.11 11.17
CA MET A 1 55.65 35.15 12.29
C MET A 1 54.26 34.96 11.68
N ASN A 2 53.80 33.71 11.57
CA ASN A 2 52.68 33.13 12.36
C ASN A 2 51.43 34.03 12.31
N SER A 3 50.31 33.59 11.75
CA SER A 3 49.47 32.53 12.33
C SER A 3 48.58 31.80 11.30
N LYS A 4 48.42 30.49 11.56
CA LYS A 4 47.41 29.58 10.99
C LYS A 4 46.00 30.05 11.36
N LEU A 5 45.02 29.89 10.46
CA LEU A 5 43.65 29.55 10.85
C LEU A 5 43.05 28.61 9.79
N LEU A 6 43.01 27.32 10.14
CA LEU A 6 42.17 26.31 9.52
C LEU A 6 40.72 26.66 9.86
N LEU A 7 39.85 26.86 8.86
CA LEU A 7 38.41 26.85 9.10
C LEU A 7 37.91 25.42 8.89
N LEU A 8 37.94 24.67 10.00
CA LEU A 8 37.26 23.39 10.14
C LEU A 8 35.79 23.74 10.48
N CYS A 9 34.90 23.71 9.48
CA CYS A 9 33.46 23.77 9.77
C CYS A 9 33.03 22.42 10.35
N LEU A 10 32.92 22.37 11.67
CA LEU A 10 32.29 21.30 12.43
C LEU A 10 30.81 21.22 12.04
N LEU A 11 30.36 20.05 11.56
CA LEU A 11 28.95 19.67 11.61
C LEU A 11 28.52 19.67 13.07
N ALA A 12 27.75 20.68 13.47
CA ALA A 12 26.90 20.59 14.66
C ALA A 12 25.55 20.06 14.21
N ALA A 13 25.22 18.84 14.64
CA ALA A 13 23.88 18.30 14.57
C ALA A 13 22.93 19.23 15.34
N PHE A 14 21.99 19.86 14.63
CA PHE A 14 20.84 20.50 15.27
C PHE A 14 19.79 19.41 15.53
N PRO A 15 19.31 19.23 16.78
CA PRO A 15 18.10 18.48 17.02
C PRO A 15 16.93 19.35 16.58
N GLY A 16 16.19 18.91 15.56
CA GLY A 16 14.94 19.56 15.14
C GLY A 16 14.93 20.24 13.78
N THR A 17 15.71 19.79 12.80
CA THR A 17 15.36 20.08 11.40
C THR A 17 14.13 19.27 11.03
N ALA A 18 12.97 19.92 11.03
CA ALA A 18 11.79 19.40 10.36
C ALA A 18 12.19 19.01 8.95
N ILE A 19 12.07 17.72 8.62
CA ILE A 19 12.09 17.20 7.26
C ILE A 19 11.00 18.01 6.55
N ARG A 20 11.37 18.85 5.58
CA ARG A 20 10.36 19.50 4.73
C ARG A 20 9.73 18.36 3.95
N GLY A 21 8.48 18.04 4.28
CA GLY A 21 7.78 16.94 3.65
C GLY A 21 7.69 17.18 2.14
N GLN A 22 8.41 16.38 1.36
CA GLN A 22 8.30 16.36 -0.10
C GLN A 22 8.81 15.04 -0.66
N ASN A 23 8.06 14.56 -1.67
CA ASN A 23 8.22 13.41 -2.57
C ASN A 23 9.69 12.95 -2.76
N ALA A 24 10.10 11.99 -1.94
CA ALA A 24 11.33 11.25 -2.09
C ALA A 24 10.99 9.90 -2.72
N GLY A 25 11.38 9.66 -3.97
CA GLY A 25 11.20 8.36 -4.62
C GLY A 25 10.04 8.29 -5.61
N GLY A 26 9.81 9.33 -6.43
CA GLY A 26 8.83 9.28 -7.53
C GLY A 26 7.50 10.02 -7.27
N GLY A 27 6.47 9.62 -8.01
CA GLY A 27 5.11 10.14 -7.95
C GLY A 27 4.07 9.13 -8.45
N PHE A 28 2.94 9.61 -8.95
CA PHE A 28 1.85 8.77 -9.45
C PHE A 28 1.21 9.34 -10.70
N ASP A 29 0.71 8.44 -11.56
CA ASP A 29 -0.16 8.76 -12.68
C ASP A 29 -1.54 8.10 -12.44
N THR A 30 -2.62 8.79 -12.79
CA THR A 30 -3.98 8.20 -12.78
C THR A 30 -4.22 7.52 -14.11
N GLU A 31 -4.42 6.19 -14.08
CA GLU A 31 -4.69 5.37 -15.26
C GLU A 31 -6.18 5.34 -15.60
N LEU A 32 -7.00 5.00 -14.60
CA LEU A 32 -8.45 4.86 -14.74
C LEU A 32 -9.17 5.55 -13.58
N ARG A 33 -10.39 5.99 -13.87
CA ARG A 33 -11.28 6.62 -12.90
C ARG A 33 -12.66 6.00 -12.96
N PHE A 34 -13.14 5.54 -11.81
CA PHE A 34 -14.47 4.97 -11.61
C PHE A 34 -15.29 5.93 -10.75
N LEU A 35 -16.51 6.22 -11.20
CA LEU A 35 -17.41 7.16 -10.56
C LEU A 35 -18.64 6.43 -10.04
N GLY A 36 -19.06 6.74 -8.82
CA GLY A 36 -20.38 6.35 -8.36
C GLY A 36 -21.47 6.97 -9.24
N ASP A 37 -22.65 6.36 -9.24
CA ASP A 37 -23.77 6.81 -10.07
C ASP A 37 -24.57 7.90 -9.36
N ASP A 38 -25.00 7.63 -8.11
CA ASP A 38 -25.88 8.51 -7.34
C ASP A 38 -25.23 9.03 -6.04
N GLU A 39 -25.76 10.14 -5.51
CA GLU A 39 -25.38 10.64 -4.19
C GLU A 39 -25.81 9.65 -3.10
N PHE A 40 -25.01 9.51 -2.04
CA PHE A 40 -25.22 8.61 -0.90
C PHE A 40 -25.02 7.11 -1.13
N ASP A 41 -24.67 6.68 -2.33
CA ASP A 41 -24.38 5.28 -2.68
C ASP A 41 -23.17 4.69 -1.93
N SER A 42 -22.24 5.54 -1.53
CA SER A 42 -20.93 5.20 -0.95
C SER A 42 -20.13 4.26 -1.86
N PHE A 43 -20.07 4.58 -3.16
CA PHE A 43 -19.24 3.84 -4.11
C PHE A 43 -17.76 3.83 -3.68
N GLY A 44 -17.11 2.68 -3.75
CA GLY A 44 -15.75 2.48 -3.26
C GLY A 44 -15.66 2.05 -1.79
N THR A 45 -16.76 1.60 -1.19
CA THR A 45 -16.74 1.09 0.20
C THR A 45 -15.85 -0.16 0.32
N ALA A 46 -16.03 -1.14 -0.57
CA ALA A 46 -15.16 -2.30 -0.69
C ALA A 46 -14.67 -2.43 -2.14
N ILE A 47 -13.44 -2.90 -2.29
CA ILE A 47 -12.75 -3.10 -3.57
C ILE A 47 -12.09 -4.48 -3.52
N ALA A 48 -12.20 -5.26 -4.60
CA ALA A 48 -11.50 -6.53 -4.75
C ALA A 48 -10.81 -6.60 -6.11
N LYS A 49 -9.55 -7.05 -6.09
CA LYS A 49 -8.83 -7.53 -7.28
C LYS A 49 -9.36 -8.92 -7.61
N LEU A 50 -9.83 -9.11 -8.83
CA LEU A 50 -10.31 -10.39 -9.34
C LEU A 50 -9.23 -11.06 -10.20
N GLY A 51 -9.52 -12.25 -10.71
CA GLY A 51 -8.74 -12.84 -11.81
C GLY A 51 -9.02 -12.15 -13.14
N ASP A 52 -8.37 -12.62 -14.20
CA ASP A 52 -8.69 -12.25 -15.59
C ASP A 52 -9.94 -13.03 -16.05
N LEU A 53 -11.06 -12.33 -16.12
CA LEU A 53 -12.40 -12.80 -16.42
C LEU A 53 -12.75 -12.63 -17.91
N ASP A 54 -12.12 -11.66 -18.60
CA ASP A 54 -12.41 -11.35 -20.01
C ASP A 54 -11.34 -11.83 -21.01
N GLY A 55 -10.22 -12.33 -20.50
CA GLY A 55 -9.14 -12.99 -21.25
C GLY A 55 -8.11 -12.03 -21.85
N ASP A 56 -8.06 -10.78 -21.38
CA ASP A 56 -7.13 -9.77 -21.88
C ASP A 56 -5.76 -9.76 -21.16
N GLN A 57 -5.55 -10.67 -20.19
CA GLN A 57 -4.38 -10.83 -19.33
C GLN A 57 -4.16 -9.72 -18.29
N VAL A 58 -5.10 -8.77 -18.16
CA VAL A 58 -5.15 -7.82 -17.05
C VAL A 58 -6.30 -8.26 -16.13
N PRO A 59 -6.08 -8.45 -14.82
CA PRO A 59 -7.14 -8.90 -13.95
C PRO A 59 -8.30 -7.89 -13.81
N GLU A 60 -9.50 -8.32 -13.45
CA GLU A 60 -10.65 -7.43 -13.27
C GLU A 60 -10.71 -6.79 -11.88
N ILE A 61 -11.57 -5.77 -11.74
CA ILE A 61 -11.78 -5.04 -10.50
C ILE A 61 -13.28 -5.05 -10.14
N ALA A 62 -13.60 -5.47 -8.91
CA ALA A 62 -14.93 -5.28 -8.32
C ALA A 62 -14.94 -4.08 -7.36
N ILE A 63 -15.97 -3.24 -7.46
CA ILE A 63 -16.17 -2.07 -6.59
C ILE A 63 -17.62 -2.02 -6.11
N SER A 64 -17.82 -1.86 -4.81
CA SER A 64 -19.18 -1.81 -4.23
C SER A 64 -19.68 -0.38 -3.96
N ALA A 65 -21.00 -0.24 -4.06
CA ALA A 65 -21.81 0.89 -3.63
C ALA A 65 -22.94 0.36 -2.74
N PRO A 66 -22.66 0.03 -1.46
CA PRO A 66 -23.60 -0.73 -0.64
C PRO A 66 -24.85 0.05 -0.26
N TYR A 67 -24.83 1.38 -0.29
CA TYR A 67 -25.98 2.21 0.05
C TYR A 67 -26.80 2.62 -1.17
N HIS A 68 -26.50 2.09 -2.36
CA HIS A 68 -27.29 2.35 -3.54
C HIS A 68 -28.74 1.88 -3.34
N GLU A 69 -29.67 2.82 -3.49
CA GLU A 69 -31.12 2.61 -3.48
C GLU A 69 -31.66 3.06 -4.83
N GLY A 70 -31.77 2.15 -5.80
CA GLY A 70 -32.20 2.49 -7.15
C GLY A 70 -33.58 3.19 -7.23
N ILE A 71 -33.91 3.80 -8.37
CA ILE A 71 -35.21 4.49 -8.63
C ILE A 71 -36.42 3.57 -8.39
N ILE A 72 -36.22 2.25 -8.47
CA ILE A 72 -37.21 1.24 -8.10
C ILE A 72 -36.87 0.77 -6.68
N ILE A 73 -37.69 1.17 -5.70
CA ILE A 73 -37.65 0.64 -4.32
C ILE A 73 -37.54 -0.89 -4.38
N ASN A 74 -36.37 -1.46 -4.04
CA ASN A 74 -36.07 -2.88 -3.75
C ASN A 74 -34.63 -3.32 -4.08
N GLN A 75 -33.77 -2.47 -4.65
CA GLN A 75 -32.34 -2.77 -4.78
C GLN A 75 -31.59 -2.14 -3.60
N GLY A 76 -30.89 -2.96 -2.82
CA GLY A 76 -30.07 -2.51 -1.70
C GLY A 76 -28.62 -2.85 -1.98
N GLY A 77 -27.84 -1.88 -2.42
CA GLY A 77 -26.43 -2.02 -2.75
C GLY A 77 -26.15 -2.62 -4.13
N LEU A 78 -25.07 -2.16 -4.76
CA LEU A 78 -24.56 -2.64 -6.05
C LEU A 78 -23.10 -3.03 -5.95
N ILE A 79 -22.68 -3.98 -6.79
CA ILE A 79 -21.28 -4.27 -7.08
C ILE A 79 -21.09 -4.15 -8.58
N TYR A 80 -20.14 -3.32 -8.98
CA TYR A 80 -19.73 -3.15 -10.36
C TYR A 80 -18.47 -3.96 -10.61
N VAL A 81 -18.43 -4.72 -11.69
CA VAL A 81 -17.23 -5.42 -12.15
C VAL A 81 -16.75 -4.73 -13.43
N TYR A 82 -15.49 -4.28 -13.41
CA TYR A 82 -14.85 -3.54 -14.49
C TYR A 82 -13.66 -4.31 -15.05
N SER A 83 -13.47 -4.23 -16.37
CA SER A 83 -12.23 -4.63 -17.04
C SER A 83 -11.07 -3.82 -16.46
N GLY A 84 -10.02 -4.52 -16.03
CA GLY A 84 -8.84 -3.88 -15.45
C GLY A 84 -8.04 -3.05 -16.45
N ALA A 85 -8.01 -3.49 -17.72
CA ALA A 85 -7.27 -2.80 -18.77
C ALA A 85 -7.97 -1.52 -19.28
N THR A 86 -9.31 -1.57 -19.41
CA THR A 86 -10.07 -0.52 -20.10
C THR A 86 -10.95 0.33 -19.19
N GLY A 87 -11.24 -0.16 -17.98
CA GLY A 87 -12.23 0.42 -17.08
C GLY A 87 -13.68 0.26 -17.56
N ALA A 88 -13.93 -0.52 -18.62
CA ALA A 88 -15.28 -0.79 -19.08
C ALA A 88 -16.04 -1.67 -18.08
N THR A 89 -17.29 -1.32 -17.78
CA THR A 89 -18.15 -2.19 -16.97
C THR A 89 -18.47 -3.47 -17.72
N LEU A 90 -18.11 -4.62 -17.14
CA LEU A 90 -18.44 -5.94 -17.68
C LEU A 90 -19.85 -6.34 -17.28
N PHE A 91 -20.16 -6.27 -15.98
CA PHE A 91 -21.50 -6.52 -15.44
C PHE A 91 -21.68 -5.85 -14.07
N VAL A 92 -22.93 -5.82 -13.60
CA VAL A 92 -23.32 -5.26 -12.30
C VAL A 92 -24.16 -6.28 -11.56
N ILE A 93 -23.83 -6.52 -10.29
CA ILE A 93 -24.58 -7.40 -9.39
C ILE A 93 -25.39 -6.51 -8.45
N SER A 94 -26.70 -6.75 -8.37
CA SER A 94 -27.60 -6.01 -7.48
C SER A 94 -27.96 -6.81 -6.23
N GLY A 95 -28.07 -6.11 -5.10
CA GLY A 95 -28.70 -6.67 -3.91
C GLY A 95 -30.18 -6.97 -4.16
N ASN A 96 -30.69 -7.99 -3.47
CA ASN A 96 -32.03 -8.56 -3.74
C ASN A 96 -33.15 -7.96 -2.88
N ALA A 97 -32.83 -7.03 -1.97
CA ALA A 97 -33.80 -6.39 -1.08
C ALA A 97 -33.39 -4.96 -0.70
N SER A 98 -34.39 -4.11 -0.41
CA SER A 98 -34.17 -2.74 0.09
C SER A 98 -33.45 -2.76 1.44
N GLY A 99 -32.26 -2.17 1.54
CA GLY A 99 -31.49 -2.15 2.78
C GLY A 99 -30.63 -3.38 3.04
N ASP A 100 -30.45 -4.28 2.05
CA ASP A 100 -29.50 -5.41 2.09
C ASP A 100 -28.05 -4.93 2.31
N LYS A 101 -27.78 -3.64 2.01
CA LYS A 101 -26.44 -3.04 2.04
C LYS A 101 -25.41 -3.91 1.34
N PHE A 102 -25.78 -4.48 0.20
CA PHE A 102 -25.00 -5.51 -0.47
C PHE A 102 -23.65 -4.96 -0.96
N GLY A 103 -22.57 -5.69 -0.68
CA GLY A 103 -21.20 -5.27 -0.98
C GLY A 103 -20.50 -4.56 0.17
N THR A 104 -20.84 -4.84 1.44
CA THR A 104 -20.11 -4.29 2.61
C THR A 104 -18.68 -4.83 2.76
N GLY A 105 -18.38 -5.96 2.12
CA GLY A 105 -17.05 -6.55 1.97
C GLY A 105 -17.01 -7.38 0.69
N LEU A 106 -15.85 -7.42 0.03
CA LEU A 106 -15.60 -8.15 -1.20
C LEU A 106 -14.29 -8.93 -1.11
N ALA A 107 -14.23 -10.12 -1.70
CA ALA A 107 -12.99 -10.86 -1.93
C ALA A 107 -13.16 -11.81 -3.12
N PRO A 108 -12.08 -12.08 -3.88
CA PRO A 108 -12.10 -13.19 -4.83
C PRO A 108 -12.26 -14.52 -4.08
N LEU A 109 -12.75 -15.52 -4.79
CA LEU A 109 -12.84 -16.90 -4.35
C LEU A 109 -12.43 -17.79 -5.52
N ALA A 110 -11.83 -18.94 -5.23
CA ALA A 110 -11.49 -19.89 -6.28
C ALA A 110 -12.72 -20.49 -6.96
N ASP A 111 -12.53 -20.86 -8.24
CA ASP A 111 -13.54 -21.44 -9.15
C ASP A 111 -14.38 -22.57 -8.52
N GLN A 112 -15.58 -22.22 -8.06
CA GLN A 112 -16.58 -23.09 -7.41
C GLN A 112 -17.40 -23.87 -8.42
N ASN A 113 -17.71 -23.25 -9.56
CA ASN A 113 -18.61 -23.83 -10.55
C ASN A 113 -17.88 -24.61 -11.67
N GLN A 114 -16.54 -24.57 -11.66
CA GLN A 114 -15.62 -25.23 -12.59
C GLN A 114 -15.72 -24.71 -14.03
N ASP A 115 -16.03 -23.43 -14.22
CA ASP A 115 -16.06 -22.76 -15.54
C ASP A 115 -14.71 -22.17 -15.97
N GLY A 116 -13.71 -22.21 -15.09
CA GLY A 116 -12.35 -21.70 -15.29
C GLY A 116 -12.16 -20.25 -14.86
N ILE A 117 -13.19 -19.59 -14.30
CA ILE A 117 -13.18 -18.20 -13.90
C ILE A 117 -13.41 -18.11 -12.37
N PRO A 118 -12.49 -17.47 -11.60
CA PRO A 118 -12.66 -17.30 -10.16
C PRO A 118 -13.94 -16.52 -9.79
N GLU A 119 -14.59 -16.89 -8.70
CA GLU A 119 -15.77 -16.22 -8.18
C GLU A 119 -15.49 -14.98 -7.34
N LEU A 120 -16.58 -14.29 -7.02
CA LEU A 120 -16.63 -13.18 -6.08
C LEU A 120 -17.48 -13.53 -4.87
N VAL A 121 -16.95 -13.26 -3.68
CA VAL A 121 -17.69 -13.29 -2.42
C VAL A 121 -18.09 -11.87 -2.05
N ALA A 122 -19.34 -11.69 -1.64
CA ALA A 122 -19.84 -10.41 -1.17
C ALA A 122 -20.69 -10.52 0.10
N GLY A 123 -20.48 -9.58 1.01
CA GLY A 123 -21.23 -9.44 2.26
C GLY A 123 -22.47 -8.55 2.16
N THR A 124 -23.48 -8.83 2.99
CA THR A 124 -24.66 -7.98 3.21
C THR A 124 -24.65 -7.37 4.61
N GLY A 125 -25.27 -6.19 4.78
CA GLY A 125 -25.40 -5.50 6.07
C GLY A 125 -26.74 -5.76 6.77
N GLU A 126 -26.85 -5.36 8.04
CA GLU A 126 -28.02 -5.75 8.87
C GLU A 126 -29.33 -5.07 8.44
N GLY A 127 -30.19 -5.95 7.93
CA GLY A 127 -31.58 -5.74 7.52
C GLY A 127 -32.14 -7.07 6.99
N PHE A 128 -31.26 -7.93 6.44
CA PHE A 128 -31.60 -9.18 5.75
C PHE A 128 -30.57 -10.30 6.02
N ASP A 129 -30.31 -10.55 7.30
CA ASP A 129 -29.66 -11.77 7.84
C ASP A 129 -28.12 -11.76 7.91
N GLY A 130 -27.43 -10.68 7.47
CA GLY A 130 -25.97 -10.50 7.60
C GLY A 130 -25.21 -11.71 7.06
N LYS A 131 -25.10 -11.80 5.74
CA LYS A 131 -24.68 -13.03 5.05
C LYS A 131 -23.53 -12.80 4.10
N LEU A 132 -22.84 -13.89 3.78
CA LEU A 132 -21.88 -13.97 2.70
C LEU A 132 -22.46 -14.78 1.55
N ARG A 133 -22.37 -14.22 0.34
CA ARG A 133 -22.92 -14.83 -0.88
C ARG A 133 -21.82 -14.92 -1.93
N VAL A 134 -21.84 -16.00 -2.69
CA VAL A 134 -20.89 -16.31 -3.77
C VAL A 134 -21.57 -16.09 -5.11
N PHE A 135 -20.88 -15.41 -6.01
CA PHE A 135 -21.33 -15.08 -7.35
C PHE A 135 -20.29 -15.53 -8.38
N SER A 136 -20.78 -16.07 -9.49
CA SER A 136 -20.00 -16.41 -10.68
C SER A 136 -19.18 -15.20 -11.15
N GLY A 137 -17.87 -15.37 -11.32
CA GLY A 137 -17.03 -14.32 -11.90
C GLY A 137 -17.32 -14.09 -13.38
N ALA A 138 -17.86 -15.09 -14.09
CA ALA A 138 -18.13 -15.00 -15.51
C ALA A 138 -19.28 -14.03 -15.86
N ASP A 139 -20.31 -13.97 -15.02
CA ASP A 139 -21.56 -13.27 -15.33
C ASP A 139 -22.29 -12.65 -14.12
N GLY A 140 -21.74 -12.78 -12.91
CA GLY A 140 -22.34 -12.28 -11.69
C GLY A 140 -23.55 -13.08 -11.21
N ALA A 141 -23.80 -14.28 -11.76
CA ALA A 141 -24.90 -15.13 -11.31
C ALA A 141 -24.70 -15.60 -9.86
N PHE A 142 -25.74 -15.51 -9.03
CA PHE A 142 -25.71 -16.05 -7.66
C PHE A 142 -25.54 -17.57 -7.69
N LEU A 143 -24.55 -18.08 -6.96
CA LEU A 143 -24.26 -19.51 -6.86
C LEU A 143 -24.77 -20.09 -5.54
N GLN A 144 -24.26 -19.57 -4.42
CA GLN A 144 -24.56 -20.11 -3.10
C GLN A 144 -24.30 -19.10 -1.97
N GLU A 145 -24.77 -19.43 -0.78
CA GLU A 145 -24.54 -18.69 0.46
C GLU A 145 -23.54 -19.45 1.33
N ILE A 146 -22.51 -18.77 1.82
CA ILE A 146 -21.56 -19.36 2.77
C ILE A 146 -22.28 -19.55 4.11
N GLN A 147 -22.30 -20.79 4.61
CA GLN A 147 -22.95 -21.10 5.87
C GLN A 147 -22.07 -20.68 7.03
N THR A 148 -22.45 -19.62 7.72
CA THR A 148 -21.70 -19.13 8.89
C THR A 148 -22.22 -19.75 10.19
N PRO A 149 -21.38 -19.88 11.23
CA PRO A 149 -21.80 -20.33 12.55
C PRO A 149 -22.96 -19.48 13.14
N PRO A 150 -23.80 -20.04 14.01
CA PRO A 150 -24.88 -19.26 14.64
C PRO A 150 -24.35 -18.06 15.43
N GLY A 151 -24.96 -16.89 15.25
CA GLY A 151 -24.60 -15.65 15.95
C GLY A 151 -23.46 -14.87 15.31
N THR A 152 -23.01 -15.24 14.11
CA THR A 152 -21.93 -14.52 13.40
C THR A 152 -22.42 -13.53 12.35
N GLN A 153 -23.69 -13.13 12.39
CA GLN A 153 -24.18 -12.06 11.53
C GLN A 153 -23.37 -10.78 11.79
N ALA A 154 -23.12 -10.02 10.73
CA ALA A 154 -22.32 -8.81 10.84
C ALA A 154 -22.93 -7.65 10.06
N LEU A 155 -22.69 -6.44 10.58
CA LEU A 155 -22.99 -5.18 9.88
C LEU A 155 -22.02 -4.93 8.73
N HIS A 156 -20.74 -5.28 8.92
CA HIS A 156 -19.67 -5.17 7.95
C HIS A 156 -18.84 -6.45 7.96
N TRP A 157 -18.48 -6.91 6.77
CA TRP A 157 -17.63 -8.09 6.56
C TRP A 157 -16.24 -7.63 6.16
N ALA A 158 -15.22 -8.08 6.90
CA ALA A 158 -13.84 -7.98 6.45
C ALA A 158 -13.47 -9.31 5.78
N LEU A 159 -13.03 -9.27 4.52
CA LEU A 159 -12.71 -10.47 3.75
C LEU A 159 -11.27 -10.39 3.24
N ALA A 160 -10.57 -11.52 3.24
CA ALA A 160 -9.22 -11.62 2.70
C ALA A 160 -9.02 -12.96 1.99
N ASP A 161 -8.41 -12.92 0.83
CA ASP A 161 -7.90 -14.10 0.12
C ASP A 161 -6.64 -14.61 0.84
N MET A 162 -6.68 -15.87 1.27
CA MET A 162 -5.63 -16.45 2.11
C MET A 162 -4.59 -17.25 1.34
N GLY A 163 -4.77 -17.46 0.03
CA GLY A 163 -4.02 -18.53 -0.64
C GLY A 163 -4.49 -19.90 -0.17
N ASP A 164 -3.85 -20.95 -0.65
CA ASP A 164 -4.11 -22.32 -0.21
C ASP A 164 -3.43 -22.57 1.16
N VAL A 165 -4.17 -22.41 2.26
CA VAL A 165 -3.64 -22.59 3.61
C VAL A 165 -3.87 -24.00 4.16
N ASN A 166 -4.72 -24.79 3.49
CA ASN A 166 -5.04 -26.16 3.87
C ASN A 166 -4.28 -27.22 3.04
N GLY A 167 -3.64 -26.82 1.95
CA GLY A 167 -2.81 -27.65 1.07
C GLY A 167 -3.57 -28.44 0.00
N ASP A 168 -4.79 -28.03 -0.37
CA ASP A 168 -5.63 -28.69 -1.38
C ASP A 168 -5.42 -28.14 -2.80
N GLY A 169 -4.59 -27.11 -2.96
CA GLY A 169 -4.30 -26.41 -4.20
C GLY A 169 -5.31 -25.32 -4.58
N ILE A 170 -6.26 -24.99 -3.70
CA ILE A 170 -7.32 -24.02 -3.93
C ILE A 170 -7.23 -22.90 -2.88
N SER A 171 -7.44 -21.66 -3.31
CA SER A 171 -7.30 -20.49 -2.41
C SER A 171 -8.44 -20.41 -1.39
N ASP A 172 -8.11 -20.26 -0.12
CA ASP A 172 -9.02 -20.21 1.02
C ASP A 172 -9.44 -18.78 1.40
N LEU A 173 -10.51 -18.64 2.21
CA LEU A 173 -11.13 -17.35 2.53
C LEU A 173 -11.14 -17.07 4.03
N ALA A 174 -10.51 -15.98 4.47
CA ALA A 174 -10.65 -15.46 5.83
C ALA A 174 -11.79 -14.42 5.91
N VAL A 175 -12.52 -14.48 7.01
CA VAL A 175 -13.75 -13.73 7.23
C VAL A 175 -13.77 -13.13 8.64
N GLY A 176 -13.88 -11.80 8.72
CA GLY A 176 -14.11 -11.02 9.92
C GLY A 176 -15.57 -10.56 10.02
N ALA A 177 -16.19 -10.85 11.15
CA ALA A 177 -17.56 -10.50 11.49
C ALA A 177 -17.57 -9.69 12.80
N SER A 178 -17.19 -8.42 12.73
CA SER A 178 -16.90 -7.60 13.93
C SER A 178 -18.10 -7.40 14.86
N SER A 179 -19.31 -7.38 14.31
CA SER A 179 -20.55 -7.18 15.08
C SER A 179 -21.20 -8.49 15.52
N ALA A 180 -20.53 -9.64 15.31
CA ALA A 180 -21.05 -10.94 15.70
C ALA A 180 -21.34 -11.02 17.21
N ASP A 181 -22.46 -11.66 17.54
CA ASP A 181 -22.88 -12.04 18.89
C ASP A 181 -22.45 -13.49 19.19
N SER A 182 -21.14 -13.73 19.20
CA SER A 182 -20.56 -15.07 19.32
C SER A 182 -20.45 -15.54 20.77
N ASN A 183 -20.68 -16.84 21.00
CA ASN A 183 -20.57 -17.47 22.33
C ASN A 183 -21.39 -16.79 23.45
N GLY A 184 -22.48 -16.10 23.09
CA GLY A 184 -23.40 -15.46 24.04
C GLY A 184 -22.97 -14.07 24.54
N PHE A 185 -21.92 -13.48 23.96
CA PHE A 185 -21.56 -12.08 24.18
C PHE A 185 -22.11 -11.20 23.06
N GLY A 186 -22.56 -9.99 23.40
CA GLY A 186 -23.01 -9.03 22.39
C GLY A 186 -21.84 -8.29 21.73
N ASN A 187 -21.80 -8.25 20.40
CA ASN A 187 -20.78 -7.62 19.55
C ASN A 187 -19.34 -7.92 19.99
N ASN A 188 -19.06 -9.15 20.42
CA ASN A 188 -17.68 -9.55 20.68
C ASN A 188 -16.90 -9.82 19.38
N GLY A 189 -17.62 -10.06 18.28
CA GLY A 189 -17.03 -10.29 16.98
C GLY A 189 -16.49 -11.70 16.81
N SER A 190 -16.19 -12.07 15.56
CA SER A 190 -15.60 -13.36 15.20
C SER A 190 -14.66 -13.21 14.01
N VAL A 191 -13.61 -14.02 13.99
CA VAL A 191 -12.81 -14.32 12.78
C VAL A 191 -12.97 -15.80 12.44
N MET A 192 -13.11 -16.11 11.16
CA MET A 192 -13.36 -17.44 10.63
C MET A 192 -12.49 -17.66 9.40
N LEU A 193 -12.12 -18.91 9.14
CA LEU A 193 -11.44 -19.32 7.92
C LEU A 193 -12.22 -20.46 7.27
N TYR A 194 -12.47 -20.32 5.97
CA TYR A 194 -13.21 -21.30 5.16
C TYR A 194 -12.32 -21.86 4.07
N SER A 195 -12.49 -23.15 3.78
CA SER A 195 -11.87 -23.76 2.60
C SER A 195 -12.43 -23.13 1.34
N GLY A 196 -11.54 -22.76 0.42
CA GLY A 196 -11.91 -22.31 -0.91
C GLY A 196 -12.60 -23.38 -1.73
N ALA A 197 -12.28 -24.66 -1.51
CA ALA A 197 -12.76 -25.74 -2.37
C ALA A 197 -14.24 -26.07 -2.16
N ASP A 198 -14.71 -26.02 -0.92
CA ASP A 198 -16.05 -26.50 -0.55
C ASP A 198 -16.78 -25.61 0.47
N LEU A 199 -16.20 -24.46 0.83
CA LEU A 199 -16.72 -23.52 1.82
C LEU A 199 -16.94 -24.13 3.21
N SER A 200 -16.25 -25.23 3.53
CA SER A 200 -16.25 -25.79 4.88
C SER A 200 -15.46 -24.89 5.83
N LEU A 201 -15.95 -24.74 7.06
CA LEU A 201 -15.25 -23.99 8.10
C LEU A 201 -14.01 -24.77 8.56
N LEU A 202 -12.83 -24.20 8.37
CA LEU A 202 -11.55 -24.76 8.83
C LEU A 202 -11.36 -24.49 10.32
N TRP A 203 -11.51 -23.24 10.74
CA TRP A 203 -11.50 -22.85 12.16
C TRP A 203 -12.21 -21.52 12.41
N GLN A 204 -12.49 -21.23 13.68
CA GLN A 204 -13.13 -20.00 14.14
C GLN A 204 -12.56 -19.56 15.49
N HIS A 205 -12.38 -18.24 15.65
CA HIS A 205 -12.18 -17.58 16.95
C HIS A 205 -13.23 -16.50 17.18
N ALA A 206 -13.78 -16.47 18.39
CA ALA A 206 -14.70 -15.44 18.85
C ALA A 206 -14.00 -14.45 19.79
N GLY A 207 -14.44 -13.20 19.82
CA GLY A 207 -13.91 -12.23 20.77
C GLY A 207 -14.14 -12.64 22.22
N GLU A 208 -13.18 -12.36 23.08
CA GLU A 208 -13.16 -12.84 24.47
C GLU A 208 -14.10 -12.07 25.42
N SER A 209 -14.60 -10.91 25.00
CA SER A 209 -15.48 -10.06 25.81
C SER A 209 -16.53 -9.34 24.97
N GLN A 210 -17.65 -9.01 25.60
CA GLN A 210 -18.68 -8.14 25.01
C GLN A 210 -18.05 -6.84 24.48
N LEU A 211 -18.51 -6.40 23.30
CA LEU A 211 -18.01 -5.22 22.58
C LEU A 211 -16.51 -5.29 22.21
N ALA A 212 -15.89 -6.48 22.10
CA ALA A 212 -14.49 -6.57 21.67
C ALA A 212 -14.29 -6.24 20.18
N TYR A 213 -15.31 -6.50 19.34
CA TYR A 213 -15.28 -6.34 17.89
C TYR A 213 -14.12 -7.06 17.18
N LEU A 214 -13.83 -8.31 17.57
CA LEU A 214 -12.86 -9.15 16.84
C LEU A 214 -13.31 -9.36 15.38
N GLY A 215 -12.38 -9.31 14.43
CA GLY A 215 -12.73 -9.38 13.01
C GLY A 215 -13.12 -8.02 12.41
N MET A 216 -12.73 -6.91 13.07
CA MET A 216 -12.93 -5.55 12.54
C MET A 216 -12.20 -5.33 11.21
N SER A 217 -11.01 -5.92 11.09
CA SER A 217 -10.21 -6.00 9.89
C SER A 217 -9.54 -7.38 9.86
N VAL A 218 -9.28 -7.89 8.67
CA VAL A 218 -8.63 -9.18 8.42
C VAL A 218 -7.67 -9.00 7.25
N ALA A 219 -6.48 -9.56 7.35
CA ALA A 219 -5.48 -9.55 6.29
C ALA A 219 -4.70 -10.86 6.24
N ASN A 220 -4.30 -11.23 5.02
CA ASN A 220 -3.25 -12.21 4.77
C ASN A 220 -1.90 -11.52 4.96
N VAL A 221 -1.05 -12.06 5.83
CA VAL A 221 0.30 -11.51 6.06
C VAL A 221 1.42 -12.37 5.49
N GLY A 222 1.11 -13.49 4.83
CA GLY A 222 2.09 -14.50 4.45
C GLY A 222 2.38 -15.50 5.57
N ASP A 223 3.29 -16.45 5.31
CA ASP A 223 3.67 -17.50 6.26
C ASP A 223 4.67 -16.96 7.29
N VAL A 224 4.16 -16.60 8.48
CA VAL A 224 4.96 -16.01 9.56
C VAL A 224 5.60 -17.08 10.43
N ASN A 225 4.93 -18.22 10.60
CA ASN A 225 5.40 -19.29 11.49
C ASN A 225 6.27 -20.35 10.79
N GLY A 226 6.40 -20.29 9.46
CA GLY A 226 7.22 -21.17 8.63
C GLY A 226 6.59 -22.55 8.39
N ASP A 227 5.27 -22.69 8.45
CA ASP A 227 4.56 -23.96 8.24
C ASP A 227 4.11 -24.19 6.80
N GLY A 228 4.36 -23.22 5.91
CA GLY A 228 4.04 -23.25 4.49
C GLY A 228 2.66 -22.71 4.13
N ALA A 229 1.87 -22.25 5.11
CA ALA A 229 0.58 -21.62 4.90
C ALA A 229 0.61 -20.15 5.34
N SER A 230 -0.10 -19.29 4.62
CA SER A 230 -0.28 -17.89 5.03
C SER A 230 -1.03 -17.77 6.36
N ASP A 231 -0.68 -16.78 7.17
CA ASP A 231 -1.27 -16.52 8.48
C ASP A 231 -2.27 -15.35 8.46
N VAL A 232 -3.26 -15.42 9.36
CA VAL A 232 -4.40 -14.49 9.43
C VAL A 232 -4.17 -13.44 10.51
N LEU A 233 -3.99 -12.19 10.11
CA LEU A 233 -3.94 -11.05 11.02
C LEU A 233 -5.33 -10.42 11.16
N THR A 234 -5.76 -10.12 12.39
CA THR A 234 -7.06 -9.49 12.65
C THR A 234 -7.06 -8.55 13.84
N GLY A 235 -7.93 -7.54 13.79
CA GLY A 235 -8.13 -6.55 14.85
C GLY A 235 -9.37 -6.76 15.72
N ALA A 236 -9.26 -6.38 16.99
CA ALA A 236 -10.36 -6.27 17.96
C ALA A 236 -10.26 -4.90 18.68
N ILE A 237 -10.93 -3.90 18.12
CA ILE A 237 -10.62 -2.49 18.40
C ILE A 237 -10.98 -2.02 19.81
N TRP A 238 -11.90 -2.68 20.49
CA TRP A 238 -12.44 -2.21 21.78
C TRP A 238 -12.18 -3.19 22.93
N THR A 239 -11.21 -4.09 22.77
CA THR A 239 -10.68 -4.88 23.89
C THR A 239 -10.11 -3.96 24.99
N HIS A 240 -10.02 -4.53 26.19
CA HIS A 240 -9.57 -3.83 27.39
C HIS A 240 -8.22 -4.37 27.93
N PRO A 241 -7.16 -4.44 27.11
CA PRO A 241 -5.91 -5.07 27.51
C PRO A 241 -5.29 -4.34 28.71
N ASN A 242 -4.78 -5.11 29.67
CA ASN A 242 -4.13 -4.57 30.86
C ASN A 242 -4.98 -3.54 31.65
N GLY A 243 -6.31 -3.60 31.51
CA GLY A 243 -7.26 -2.68 32.13
C GLY A 243 -7.44 -1.33 31.42
N LEU A 244 -6.78 -1.10 30.27
CA LEU A 244 -6.91 0.10 29.46
C LEU A 244 -8.22 0.05 28.67
N GLN A 245 -9.09 1.04 28.88
CA GLN A 245 -10.41 1.03 28.24
C GLN A 245 -10.31 1.26 26.74
N ARG A 246 -10.85 0.33 25.93
CA ARG A 246 -10.90 0.41 24.46
C ARG A 246 -9.53 0.73 23.82
N ALA A 247 -8.46 0.19 24.40
CA ALA A 247 -7.14 0.34 23.81
C ALA A 247 -7.02 -0.47 22.51
N GLY A 248 -7.76 -1.58 22.41
CA GLY A 248 -7.75 -2.46 21.24
C GLY A 248 -6.59 -3.45 21.25
N SER A 249 -6.72 -4.51 20.47
CA SER A 249 -5.71 -5.56 20.29
C SER A 249 -5.70 -6.03 18.84
N ALA A 250 -4.54 -6.48 18.36
CA ALA A 250 -4.40 -7.24 17.13
C ALA A 250 -3.92 -8.66 17.45
N TYR A 251 -4.38 -9.64 16.66
CA TYR A 251 -4.12 -11.05 16.83
C TYR A 251 -3.65 -11.64 15.50
N LEU A 252 -2.56 -12.40 15.53
CA LEU A 252 -2.07 -13.19 14.42
C LEU A 252 -2.33 -14.67 14.69
N TYR A 253 -3.11 -15.32 13.84
CA TYR A 253 -3.44 -16.73 13.92
C TYR A 253 -2.83 -17.51 12.76
N SER A 254 -2.38 -18.73 13.03
CA SER A 254 -1.94 -19.64 11.98
C SER A 254 -3.06 -19.92 10.98
N GLY A 255 -2.83 -19.76 9.69
CA GLY A 255 -3.84 -20.10 8.68
C GLY A 255 -4.15 -21.60 8.66
N ASN A 256 -3.11 -22.42 8.76
CA ASN A 256 -3.19 -23.88 8.73
C ASN A 256 -4.04 -24.49 9.87
N ASN A 257 -3.93 -23.97 11.10
CA ASN A 257 -4.55 -24.61 12.27
C ASN A 257 -5.22 -23.67 13.29
N GLY A 258 -5.22 -22.36 13.03
CA GLY A 258 -5.83 -21.35 13.89
C GLY A 258 -5.13 -21.12 15.22
N GLN A 259 -3.91 -21.62 15.46
CA GLN A 259 -3.17 -21.33 16.70
C GLN A 259 -2.76 -19.86 16.76
N LEU A 260 -2.88 -19.24 17.93
CA LEU A 260 -2.39 -17.88 18.16
C LEU A 260 -0.85 -17.87 18.08
N ILE A 261 -0.32 -17.07 17.16
CA ILE A 261 1.12 -16.84 16.99
C ILE A 261 1.52 -15.63 17.85
N TYR A 262 0.90 -14.47 17.59
CA TYR A 262 1.14 -13.23 18.35
C TYR A 262 -0.15 -12.52 18.71
N ARG A 263 -0.05 -11.72 19.79
CA ARG A 263 -1.05 -10.75 20.21
C ARG A 263 -0.33 -9.45 20.57
N TRP A 264 -0.77 -8.36 19.95
CA TRP A 264 -0.27 -7.02 20.25
C TRP A 264 -1.39 -6.18 20.84
N ASP A 265 -1.10 -5.48 21.92
CA ASP A 265 -2.07 -4.69 22.67
C ASP A 265 -1.81 -3.19 22.49
N GLY A 266 -2.90 -2.43 22.39
CA GLY A 266 -2.85 -0.99 22.57
C GLY A 266 -2.34 -0.63 23.97
N ASP A 267 -1.54 0.42 24.03
CA ASP A 267 -0.86 0.92 25.23
C ASP A 267 -1.48 2.20 25.80
N GLN A 268 -2.51 2.74 25.14
CA GLN A 268 -3.28 3.91 25.58
C GLN A 268 -4.80 3.65 25.58
N PRO A 269 -5.57 4.25 26.52
CA PRO A 269 -7.03 4.21 26.45
C PRO A 269 -7.58 4.81 25.16
N GLU A 270 -8.66 4.24 24.64
CA GLU A 270 -9.39 4.66 23.44
C GLU A 270 -8.55 4.67 22.15
N GLN A 271 -7.33 4.12 22.15
CA GLN A 271 -6.41 4.10 21.01
C GLN A 271 -6.97 3.37 19.78
N ARG A 272 -7.86 2.39 19.99
CA ARG A 272 -8.43 1.52 18.95
C ARG A 272 -7.35 0.84 18.09
N PHE A 273 -6.36 0.26 18.77
CA PHE A 273 -5.32 -0.53 18.13
C PHE A 273 -5.95 -1.76 17.45
N GLY A 274 -5.56 -2.02 16.20
CA GLY A 274 -6.19 -3.05 15.36
C GLY A 274 -7.35 -2.53 14.50
N GLU A 275 -7.50 -1.21 14.31
CA GLU A 275 -8.56 -0.65 13.46
C GLU A 275 -8.42 -1.10 12.00
N ARG A 276 -7.20 -1.11 11.50
CA ARG A 276 -6.79 -1.72 10.24
C ARG A 276 -5.55 -2.56 10.48
N VAL A 277 -5.44 -3.63 9.71
CA VAL A 277 -4.28 -4.53 9.70
C VAL A 277 -3.90 -4.84 8.27
N GLY A 278 -2.64 -5.16 8.02
CA GLY A 278 -2.12 -5.51 6.70
C GLY A 278 -0.76 -6.18 6.80
N SER A 279 -0.29 -6.75 5.70
CA SER A 279 1.10 -7.18 5.57
C SER A 279 2.02 -5.95 5.43
N ALA A 280 3.24 -6.06 5.95
CA ALA A 280 4.32 -5.11 5.68
C ALA A 280 5.42 -5.71 4.80
N GLY A 281 5.18 -6.87 4.18
CA GLY A 281 6.23 -7.66 3.53
C GLY A 281 7.34 -8.01 4.52
N ASP A 282 8.55 -8.33 4.04
CA ASP A 282 9.72 -8.52 4.89
C ASP A 282 10.41 -7.16 5.15
N ALA A 283 9.89 -6.41 6.12
CA ALA A 283 10.29 -5.04 6.39
C ALA A 283 11.68 -4.96 7.04
N ASP A 284 12.09 -5.96 7.84
CA ASP A 284 13.43 -5.99 8.45
C ASP A 284 14.48 -6.79 7.66
N GLY A 285 14.07 -7.57 6.66
CA GLY A 285 14.95 -8.30 5.75
C GLY A 285 15.42 -9.64 6.31
N ASP A 286 14.66 -10.24 7.24
CA ASP A 286 15.00 -11.51 7.88
C ASP A 286 14.43 -12.75 7.16
N GLY A 287 13.63 -12.53 6.10
CA GLY A 287 13.00 -13.55 5.28
C GLY A 287 11.65 -14.03 5.80
N VAL A 288 11.13 -13.44 6.89
CA VAL A 288 9.79 -13.70 7.42
C VAL A 288 8.90 -12.48 7.17
N PRO A 289 7.67 -12.66 6.65
CA PRO A 289 6.75 -11.54 6.49
C PRO A 289 6.36 -10.85 7.81
N ASP A 290 6.25 -9.53 7.78
CA ASP A 290 5.97 -8.65 8.89
C ASP A 290 4.54 -8.11 8.89
N CYS A 291 4.10 -7.64 10.05
CA CYS A 291 2.72 -7.24 10.30
C CYS A 291 2.58 -5.74 10.52
N ALA A 292 1.70 -5.07 9.77
CA ALA A 292 1.30 -3.68 10.00
C ALA A 292 -0.03 -3.60 10.77
N VAL A 293 -0.07 -2.77 11.81
CA VAL A 293 -1.27 -2.53 12.61
C VAL A 293 -1.50 -1.04 12.82
N ALA A 294 -2.68 -0.57 12.44
CA ALA A 294 -3.11 0.81 12.65
C ALA A 294 -3.84 1.00 13.99
N ALA A 295 -3.72 2.21 14.53
CA ALA A 295 -4.53 2.71 15.62
C ALA A 295 -5.14 4.06 15.24
N TRP A 296 -6.47 4.15 15.27
CA TRP A 296 -7.19 5.37 14.86
C TRP A 296 -6.88 6.58 15.73
N ALA A 297 -6.86 6.38 17.06
CA ALA A 297 -6.87 7.47 18.03
C ALA A 297 -5.55 7.58 18.80
N ASP A 298 -4.46 7.19 18.18
CA ASP A 298 -3.15 7.33 18.81
C ASP A 298 -2.71 8.80 18.81
N ALA A 299 -2.06 9.22 19.89
CA ALA A 299 -1.71 10.60 20.16
C ALA A 299 -0.29 10.69 20.75
N GLN A 300 0.61 11.39 20.06
CA GLN A 300 1.88 11.79 20.63
C GLN A 300 1.76 13.17 21.28
N GLY A 301 1.86 13.24 22.62
CA GLY A 301 1.87 14.51 23.34
C GLY A 301 0.48 15.18 23.45
N SER A 302 0.36 16.46 23.08
CA SER A 302 -0.88 17.24 23.22
C SER A 302 -1.81 17.19 22.00
N GLY A 303 -1.44 16.48 20.92
CA GLY A 303 -2.29 16.34 19.73
C GLY A 303 -3.34 15.26 19.95
N SER A 304 -4.63 15.56 19.76
CA SER A 304 -5.70 14.56 19.81
C SER A 304 -5.90 13.92 18.43
N TRP A 305 -6.07 12.59 18.34
CA TRP A 305 -6.50 11.87 17.12
C TRP A 305 -5.52 11.92 15.93
N GLN A 306 -4.22 11.76 16.18
CA GLN A 306 -3.22 11.71 15.11
C GLN A 306 -3.30 10.39 14.32
N GLY A 307 -3.62 9.30 15.00
CA GLY A 307 -3.52 7.96 14.43
C GLY A 307 -2.07 7.50 14.31
N SER A 308 -1.87 6.19 14.20
CA SER A 308 -0.54 5.60 14.03
C SER A 308 -0.59 4.30 13.26
N VAL A 309 0.56 3.92 12.68
CA VAL A 309 0.82 2.60 12.11
C VAL A 309 2.07 2.04 12.79
N SER A 310 1.95 0.84 13.34
CA SER A 310 3.05 0.11 13.97
C SER A 310 3.37 -1.12 13.13
N VAL A 311 4.65 -1.35 12.84
CA VAL A 311 5.10 -2.53 12.10
C VAL A 311 5.86 -3.45 13.05
N PHE A 312 5.48 -4.73 13.07
CA PHE A 312 6.02 -5.75 13.95
C PHE A 312 6.67 -6.87 13.15
N SER A 313 7.84 -7.29 13.60
CA SER A 313 8.58 -8.40 13.02
C SER A 313 7.78 -9.69 13.15
N GLY A 314 7.59 -10.41 12.04
CA GLY A 314 6.95 -11.71 12.01
C GLY A 314 7.78 -12.80 12.71
N ALA A 315 9.11 -12.74 12.63
CA ALA A 315 9.94 -13.75 13.29
C ALA A 315 9.98 -13.61 14.82
N SER A 316 9.84 -12.40 15.34
CA SER A 316 10.10 -12.09 16.76
C SER A 316 8.92 -11.50 17.53
N GLY A 317 7.91 -11.00 16.82
CA GLY A 317 6.79 -10.22 17.36
C GLY A 317 7.19 -8.85 17.92
N GLN A 318 8.44 -8.42 17.74
CA GLN A 318 8.93 -7.14 18.26
C GLN A 318 8.55 -5.98 17.33
N LEU A 319 8.37 -4.78 17.91
CA LEU A 319 8.14 -3.57 17.14
C LEU A 319 9.40 -3.21 16.33
N ILE A 320 9.28 -3.10 15.01
CA ILE A 320 10.33 -2.61 14.12
C ILE A 320 10.33 -1.07 14.16
N TYR A 321 9.21 -0.46 13.78
CA TYR A 321 9.01 0.98 13.89
C TYR A 321 7.53 1.35 14.09
N LYS A 322 7.30 2.62 14.45
CA LYS A 322 5.98 3.21 14.59
C LYS A 322 5.95 4.60 13.98
N VAL A 323 4.96 4.82 13.11
CA VAL A 323 4.72 6.10 12.44
C VAL A 323 3.48 6.74 13.04
N TYR A 324 3.61 7.98 13.50
CA TYR A 324 2.51 8.78 14.02
C TYR A 324 2.04 9.78 12.98
N GLY A 325 0.74 10.08 13.00
CA GLY A 325 0.25 11.25 12.28
C GLY A 325 0.83 12.57 12.85
N ARG A 326 1.26 13.51 11.99
CA ARG A 326 1.75 14.85 12.37
C ARG A 326 1.35 15.93 11.37
N GLU A 327 0.80 17.06 11.82
CA GLU A 327 0.49 18.30 11.05
C GLU A 327 -0.42 18.11 9.80
N ASP A 328 -0.10 17.14 8.93
CA ASP A 328 -0.64 16.69 7.65
C ASP A 328 -1.31 15.28 7.66
N PHE A 329 -1.25 14.54 8.77
CA PHE A 329 -1.60 13.11 8.86
C PHE A 329 -2.64 12.79 9.95
N ASN A 330 -3.58 13.68 10.27
CA ASN A 330 -4.54 13.33 11.33
C ASN A 330 -5.42 12.14 10.88
N SER A 331 -5.72 11.20 11.80
CA SER A 331 -6.29 9.89 11.52
C SER A 331 -5.46 9.00 10.56
N LEU A 332 -4.13 8.95 10.70
CA LEU A 332 -3.30 7.99 9.96
C LEU A 332 -3.75 6.53 10.24
N GLY A 333 -3.80 5.70 9.20
CA GLY A 333 -4.12 4.27 9.31
C GLY A 333 -5.60 3.95 9.08
N THR A 334 -6.32 4.76 8.30
CA THR A 334 -7.73 4.49 7.93
C THR A 334 -7.86 3.37 6.90
N ALA A 335 -6.81 3.16 6.11
CA ALA A 335 -6.59 2.05 5.20
C ALA A 335 -5.11 1.66 5.25
N LEU A 336 -4.82 0.38 4.99
CA LEU A 336 -3.47 -0.18 4.97
C LEU A 336 -3.40 -1.28 3.90
N ASP A 337 -2.37 -1.23 3.06
CA ASP A 337 -1.99 -2.34 2.18
C ASP A 337 -0.51 -2.20 1.78
N THR A 338 0.07 -3.26 1.20
CA THR A 338 1.41 -3.21 0.59
C THR A 338 1.39 -2.44 -0.73
N ALA A 339 2.44 -1.67 -1.00
CA ALA A 339 2.72 -1.08 -2.30
C ALA A 339 3.57 -1.98 -3.19
N GLY A 340 4.19 -3.03 -2.62
CA GLY A 340 5.40 -3.66 -3.17
C GLY A 340 6.63 -2.75 -3.03
N ASP A 341 7.80 -3.21 -3.48
CA ASP A 341 9.05 -2.43 -3.47
C ASP A 341 9.05 -1.31 -4.54
N VAL A 342 8.49 -0.15 -4.17
CA VAL A 342 8.39 1.00 -5.07
C VAL A 342 9.74 1.69 -5.22
N ASN A 343 10.51 1.72 -4.13
CA ASN A 343 11.72 2.53 -4.05
C ASN A 343 12.99 1.78 -4.54
N GLY A 344 12.89 0.46 -4.74
CA GLY A 344 13.92 -0.42 -5.29
C GLY A 344 14.96 -0.88 -4.26
N ASP A 345 14.63 -0.85 -2.97
CA ASP A 345 15.54 -1.24 -1.89
C ASP A 345 15.47 -2.73 -1.52
N GLY A 346 14.60 -3.48 -2.20
CA GLY A 346 14.38 -4.90 -1.99
C GLY A 346 13.38 -5.22 -0.88
N LYS A 347 12.69 -4.21 -0.33
CA LYS A 347 11.68 -4.36 0.71
C LYS A 347 10.35 -3.76 0.25
N ASP A 348 9.25 -4.42 0.59
CA ASP A 348 7.94 -3.92 0.22
C ASP A 348 7.60 -2.63 0.99
N ASP A 349 7.11 -1.62 0.28
CA ASP A 349 6.67 -0.36 0.85
C ASP A 349 5.18 -0.44 1.27
N LEU A 350 4.72 0.53 2.08
CA LEU A 350 3.37 0.55 2.64
C LEU A 350 2.52 1.70 2.09
N LEU A 351 1.30 1.40 1.67
CA LEU A 351 0.26 2.38 1.41
C LEU A 351 -0.59 2.60 2.67
N VAL A 352 -0.74 3.87 3.06
CA VAL A 352 -1.48 4.25 4.27
C VAL A 352 -2.46 5.38 3.98
N GLY A 353 -3.73 5.16 4.31
CA GLY A 353 -4.75 6.19 4.27
C GLY A 353 -4.74 7.11 5.49
N SER A 354 -5.09 8.38 5.29
CA SER A 354 -5.47 9.28 6.38
C SER A 354 -6.64 10.14 5.94
N ASN A 355 -7.72 10.21 6.71
CA ASN A 355 -9.01 10.72 6.22
C ASN A 355 -9.44 12.10 6.78
N GLN A 356 -8.57 12.82 7.50
CA GLN A 356 -8.86 14.21 7.90
C GLN A 356 -8.45 15.24 6.83
N PHE A 357 -9.10 16.42 6.85
CA PHE A 357 -8.77 17.59 6.00
C PHE A 357 -8.60 17.30 4.50
N ASN A 358 -9.60 16.65 3.89
CA ASN A 358 -9.68 16.21 2.48
C ASN A 358 -9.11 14.82 2.16
N GLY A 359 -8.55 14.10 3.13
CA GLY A 359 -8.07 12.74 2.90
C GLY A 359 -6.80 12.67 2.04
N ARG A 360 -5.94 11.70 2.33
CA ARG A 360 -4.64 11.50 1.68
C ARG A 360 -4.26 10.03 1.66
N VAL A 361 -3.47 9.64 0.67
CA VAL A 361 -2.71 8.39 0.66
C VAL A 361 -1.25 8.71 0.86
N HIS A 362 -0.57 7.96 1.71
CA HIS A 362 0.86 8.06 1.98
C HIS A 362 1.54 6.77 1.55
N LEU A 363 2.64 6.89 0.83
CA LEU A 363 3.59 5.81 0.61
C LEU A 363 4.68 5.93 1.67
N LEU A 364 4.84 4.91 2.48
CA LEU A 364 5.86 4.82 3.52
C LEU A 364 6.86 3.73 3.15
N SER A 365 8.14 4.00 3.38
CA SER A 365 9.20 3.00 3.20
C SER A 365 8.97 1.82 4.14
N GLY A 366 9.07 0.61 3.60
CA GLY A 366 8.97 -0.63 4.36
C GLY A 366 10.07 -0.81 5.41
N ASP A 367 11.29 -0.34 5.13
CA ASP A 367 12.43 -0.49 6.06
C ASP A 367 12.31 0.42 7.29
N THR A 368 11.91 1.67 7.06
CA THR A 368 12.07 2.74 8.08
C THR A 368 10.77 3.40 8.51
N GLY A 369 9.66 3.16 7.80
CA GLY A 369 8.41 3.90 7.96
C GLY A 369 8.49 5.37 7.53
N TYR A 370 9.52 5.77 6.77
CA TYR A 370 9.63 7.15 6.31
C TYR A 370 8.66 7.41 5.17
N ARG A 371 8.01 8.56 5.15
CA ARG A 371 7.16 8.95 4.03
C ARG A 371 8.00 9.21 2.78
N LEU A 372 7.83 8.35 1.79
CA LEU A 372 8.35 8.51 0.43
C LEU A 372 7.48 9.52 -0.33
N PHE A 373 6.16 9.35 -0.29
CA PHE A 373 5.22 10.20 -1.02
C PHE A 373 3.91 10.43 -0.24
N SER A 374 3.19 11.50 -0.55
CA SER A 374 1.78 11.66 -0.20
C SER A 374 0.97 12.28 -1.33
N GLN A 375 -0.21 11.73 -1.60
CA GLN A 375 -1.19 12.23 -2.55
C GLN A 375 -2.44 12.73 -1.85
N ASP A 376 -2.91 13.90 -2.25
CA ASP A 376 -4.19 14.48 -1.85
C ASP A 376 -5.18 14.37 -3.01
N ALA A 377 -6.48 14.53 -2.73
CA ALA A 377 -7.53 14.56 -3.75
C ALA A 377 -7.30 15.64 -4.83
N GLU A 378 -6.60 16.73 -4.55
CA GLU A 378 -6.34 17.77 -5.56
C GLU A 378 -5.53 17.26 -6.76
N GLY A 379 -4.66 16.26 -6.58
CA GLY A 379 -3.93 15.66 -7.70
C GLY A 379 -4.74 14.65 -8.52
N THR A 380 -5.99 14.38 -8.15
CA THR A 380 -6.94 13.62 -9.00
C THR A 380 -7.79 14.54 -9.89
N GLY A 381 -7.60 15.87 -9.79
CA GLY A 381 -8.36 16.88 -10.54
C GLY A 381 -9.70 17.25 -9.91
N GLU A 382 -10.01 16.76 -8.71
CA GLU A 382 -11.27 17.01 -8.02
C GLU A 382 -11.08 17.91 -6.80
N THR A 383 -12.05 18.80 -6.57
CA THR A 383 -12.06 19.67 -5.39
C THR A 383 -12.93 19.01 -4.32
N PHE A 384 -12.27 18.51 -3.26
CA PHE A 384 -12.82 18.03 -1.97
C PHE A 384 -13.13 16.52 -1.84
N PHE A 385 -12.78 15.99 -0.64
CA PHE A 385 -13.26 14.79 0.08
C PHE A 385 -12.35 13.55 0.19
N LYS A 386 -12.67 12.73 1.21
CA LYS A 386 -11.78 11.83 1.97
C LYS A 386 -11.14 10.72 1.12
N LEU A 387 -10.11 11.06 0.35
CA LEU A 387 -9.25 10.10 -0.31
C LEU A 387 -8.58 9.18 0.72
N GLY A 388 -8.46 7.89 0.40
CA GLY A 388 -7.74 6.91 1.23
C GLY A 388 -8.57 6.27 2.34
N GLU A 389 -9.90 6.16 2.16
CA GLU A 389 -10.75 5.37 3.06
C GLU A 389 -10.60 3.85 2.82
N THR A 390 -10.42 3.45 1.56
CA THR A 390 -10.08 2.09 1.12
C THR A 390 -8.89 2.17 0.17
N ILE A 391 -7.91 1.27 0.33
CA ILE A 391 -6.73 1.14 -0.52
C ILE A 391 -6.55 -0.34 -0.83
N VAL A 392 -6.19 -0.67 -2.07
CA VAL A 392 -5.81 -2.02 -2.48
C VAL A 392 -4.55 -1.94 -3.34
N GLY A 393 -3.44 -2.52 -2.87
CA GLY A 393 -2.22 -2.71 -3.63
C GLY A 393 -2.42 -3.80 -4.67
N LEU A 394 -2.00 -3.55 -5.92
CA LEU A 394 -2.24 -4.48 -7.02
C LEU A 394 -0.98 -5.14 -7.58
N GLY A 395 0.20 -4.67 -7.17
CA GLY A 395 1.47 -5.02 -7.81
C GLY A 395 1.56 -4.42 -9.21
N ASP A 396 2.40 -4.98 -10.08
CA ASP A 396 2.43 -4.65 -11.52
C ASP A 396 1.24 -5.33 -12.22
N PHE A 397 0.09 -4.70 -12.08
CA PHE A 397 -1.23 -5.25 -12.40
C PHE A 397 -1.48 -5.32 -13.91
N ASN A 398 -0.97 -4.34 -14.66
CA ASN A 398 -1.11 -4.24 -16.11
C ASN A 398 0.16 -4.69 -16.87
N GLN A 399 1.16 -5.21 -16.16
CA GLN A 399 2.43 -5.72 -16.71
C GLN A 399 3.23 -4.65 -17.48
N ASP A 400 3.12 -3.38 -17.07
CA ASP A 400 3.88 -2.28 -17.65
C ASP A 400 5.21 -2.02 -16.92
N GLY A 401 5.49 -2.79 -15.86
CA GLY A 401 6.69 -2.67 -15.03
C GLY A 401 6.58 -1.61 -13.94
N ARG A 402 5.42 -0.97 -13.78
CA ARG A 402 5.11 -0.05 -12.69
C ARG A 402 4.10 -0.73 -11.76
N LEU A 403 4.35 -0.58 -10.46
CA LEU A 403 3.39 -1.04 -9.47
C LEU A 403 2.11 -0.18 -9.58
N ASN A 404 0.97 -0.73 -9.20
CA ASN A 404 -0.33 -0.05 -9.23
C ASN A 404 -1.08 -0.26 -7.92
N TYR A 405 -2.03 0.64 -7.65
CA TYR A 405 -2.96 0.52 -6.53
C TYR A 405 -4.29 1.20 -6.85
N LEU A 406 -5.34 0.75 -6.16
CA LEU A 406 -6.64 1.41 -6.14
C LEU A 406 -6.79 2.20 -4.85
N VAL A 407 -7.44 3.36 -4.96
CA VAL A 407 -7.81 4.19 -3.82
C VAL A 407 -9.22 4.72 -3.97
N SER A 408 -10.01 4.61 -2.90
CA SER A 408 -11.34 5.22 -2.85
C SER A 408 -11.30 6.65 -2.33
N ASP A 409 -12.24 7.45 -2.83
CA ASP A 409 -12.62 8.76 -2.32
C ASP A 409 -14.12 8.72 -2.05
N THR A 410 -14.54 9.16 -0.87
CA THR A 410 -15.96 9.25 -0.51
C THR A 410 -16.76 10.18 -1.44
N GLY A 411 -16.10 11.17 -2.04
CA GLY A 411 -16.73 12.14 -2.92
C GLY A 411 -17.76 13.04 -2.23
N THR A 412 -18.40 13.91 -3.02
CA THR A 412 -19.43 14.83 -2.52
C THR A 412 -20.69 14.05 -2.17
N LEU A 413 -21.28 14.33 -0.99
CA LEU A 413 -22.51 13.67 -0.51
C LEU A 413 -22.43 12.14 -0.55
N TYR A 414 -21.26 11.56 -0.31
CA TYR A 414 -21.03 10.11 -0.33
C TYR A 414 -21.36 9.46 -1.69
N LYS A 415 -21.23 10.20 -2.80
CA LYS A 415 -21.36 9.63 -4.14
C LYS A 415 -20.29 8.57 -4.43
N GLY A 416 -19.07 8.81 -3.95
CA GLY A 416 -17.94 7.88 -4.11
C GLY A 416 -17.24 7.95 -5.47
N ALA A 417 -15.94 7.69 -5.46
CA ALA A 417 -15.10 7.48 -6.63
C ALA A 417 -13.95 6.53 -6.26
N VAL A 418 -13.38 5.85 -7.26
CA VAL A 418 -12.17 5.04 -7.12
C VAL A 418 -11.22 5.37 -8.26
N TYR A 419 -9.94 5.41 -7.96
CA TYR A 419 -8.88 5.72 -8.93
C TYR A 419 -7.90 4.56 -8.99
N LEU A 420 -7.60 4.09 -10.21
CA LEU A 420 -6.46 3.22 -10.48
C LEU A 420 -5.25 4.11 -10.72
N MET A 421 -4.21 3.90 -9.94
CA MET A 421 -3.00 4.72 -9.92
C MET A 421 -1.77 3.86 -10.18
N SER A 422 -0.79 4.40 -10.91
CA SER A 422 0.50 3.76 -11.17
C SER A 422 1.62 4.55 -10.52
N PHE A 423 2.60 3.88 -9.91
CA PHE A 423 3.79 4.54 -9.39
C PHE A 423 4.68 5.03 -10.54
N ARG A 424 4.99 6.33 -10.56
CA ARG A 424 5.86 6.97 -11.54
C ARG A 424 7.27 7.13 -10.96
N PRO A 425 8.29 6.44 -11.49
CA PRO A 425 9.62 6.39 -10.86
C PRO A 425 10.46 7.67 -11.06
N PHE A 426 10.08 8.54 -12.00
CA PHE A 426 10.84 9.71 -12.53
C PHE A 426 12.19 9.38 -13.18
N ILE A 427 12.64 8.12 -13.12
CA ILE A 427 13.81 7.60 -13.83
C ILE A 427 13.49 6.20 -14.37
N GLU A 428 13.73 6.00 -15.66
CA GLU A 428 13.62 4.71 -16.32
C GLU A 428 14.94 4.34 -16.97
N ALA A 429 15.35 3.07 -16.85
CA ALA A 429 16.59 2.58 -17.42
C ALA A 429 16.28 1.65 -18.60
N SER A 430 16.94 1.87 -19.73
CA SER A 430 16.87 0.97 -20.90
C SER A 430 17.32 -0.48 -20.61
N SER A 431 18.11 -0.69 -19.55
CA SER A 431 18.48 -2.00 -19.02
C SER A 431 19.01 -1.82 -17.59
N GLU A 432 18.69 -2.76 -16.72
CA GLU A 432 19.22 -2.84 -15.35
C GLU A 432 20.49 -3.69 -15.27
N THR A 433 20.94 -4.23 -16.41
CA THR A 433 22.15 -5.05 -16.48
C THR A 433 23.09 -4.60 -17.58
N VAL A 434 24.38 -4.84 -17.37
CA VAL A 434 25.41 -4.66 -18.39
C VAL A 434 26.38 -5.84 -18.37
N SER A 435 26.65 -6.43 -19.54
CA SER A 435 27.67 -7.48 -19.65
C SER A 435 29.07 -6.87 -19.59
N ALA A 436 29.93 -7.44 -18.75
CA ALA A 436 31.32 -7.07 -18.67
C ALA A 436 32.10 -7.49 -19.92
N ALA A 437 31.74 -8.59 -20.56
CA ALA A 437 32.37 -9.04 -21.79
C ALA A 437 32.12 -8.07 -22.96
N THR A 438 30.87 -7.70 -23.21
CA THR A 438 30.50 -6.89 -24.38
C THR A 438 30.44 -5.39 -24.09
N GLY A 439 30.34 -4.98 -22.83
CA GLY A 439 29.96 -3.61 -22.49
C GLY A 439 28.57 -3.26 -23.01
N GLY A 440 28.31 -1.97 -23.15
CA GLY A 440 27.02 -1.46 -23.64
C GLY A 440 26.80 0.00 -23.29
N THR A 441 25.67 0.55 -23.73
CA THR A 441 25.21 1.86 -23.29
C THR A 441 23.89 1.66 -22.56
N ILE A 442 23.81 2.19 -21.34
CA ILE A 442 22.55 2.30 -20.60
C ILE A 442 22.06 3.73 -20.73
N GLN A 443 20.89 3.89 -21.34
CA GLN A 443 20.14 5.14 -21.32
C GLN A 443 19.26 5.19 -20.07
N TYR A 444 19.27 6.33 -19.40
CA TYR A 444 18.36 6.68 -18.33
C TYR A 444 17.50 7.86 -18.79
N ASP A 445 16.21 7.61 -18.92
CA ASP A 445 15.22 8.63 -19.26
C ASP A 445 14.67 9.21 -17.95
N LEU A 446 14.80 10.52 -17.82
CA LEU A 446 14.32 11.29 -16.68
C LEU A 446 13.03 11.97 -17.09
N ASP A 447 12.03 11.87 -16.21
CA ASP A 447 10.69 12.40 -16.45
C ASP A 447 10.14 12.96 -15.12
N PHE A 448 10.57 14.17 -14.79
CA PHE A 448 10.11 14.87 -13.60
C PHE A 448 8.84 15.68 -13.90
N PRO A 449 7.97 15.90 -12.90
CA PRO A 449 6.72 16.64 -13.12
C PRO A 449 6.98 18.09 -13.58
N ALA A 450 6.49 18.42 -14.77
CA ALA A 450 6.60 19.74 -15.39
C ALA A 450 5.82 20.84 -14.64
N GLU A 451 4.80 20.47 -13.85
CA GLU A 451 3.80 21.42 -13.34
C GLU A 451 4.23 22.18 -12.08
N ARG A 452 5.37 21.79 -11.46
CA ARG A 452 5.91 22.47 -10.25
C ARG A 452 6.76 23.72 -10.58
N VAL A 453 6.60 24.28 -11.77
CA VAL A 453 7.32 25.46 -12.30
C VAL A 453 6.81 26.74 -11.62
N TYR A 454 7.23 26.95 -10.37
CA TYR A 454 7.47 28.31 -9.87
C TYR A 454 8.75 28.89 -10.48
N TRP A 455 9.57 28.05 -11.11
CA TRP A 455 10.90 28.39 -11.63
C TRP A 455 10.99 28.06 -13.12
N PRO A 456 11.38 29.01 -13.98
CA PRO A 456 11.39 28.82 -15.43
C PRO A 456 12.43 27.80 -15.92
N ASP A 457 13.45 27.49 -15.11
CA ASP A 457 14.52 26.55 -15.45
C ASP A 457 14.67 25.51 -14.32
N LEU A 458 14.50 24.23 -14.66
CA LEU A 458 14.79 23.10 -13.76
C LEU A 458 16.08 22.40 -14.19
N PHE A 459 16.85 21.96 -13.20
CA PHE A 459 18.11 21.26 -13.39
C PHE A 459 18.06 19.88 -12.75
N TYR A 460 18.79 18.93 -13.33
CA TYR A 460 18.93 17.59 -12.78
C TYR A 460 20.39 17.24 -12.52
N ALA A 461 20.59 16.28 -11.61
CA ALA A 461 21.81 15.53 -11.46
C ALA A 461 21.50 14.06 -11.17
N ILE A 462 22.35 13.17 -11.66
CA ILE A 462 22.36 11.76 -11.28
C ILE A 462 23.27 11.60 -10.08
N LEU A 463 22.81 10.87 -9.09
CA LEU A 463 23.61 10.39 -7.98
C LEU A 463 23.78 8.89 -8.15
N ALA A 464 24.94 8.37 -7.77
CA ALA A 464 25.19 6.94 -7.80
C ALA A 464 25.81 6.47 -6.48
N SER A 465 25.43 5.29 -6.02
CA SER A 465 26.04 4.64 -4.86
C SER A 465 26.37 3.18 -5.17
N ALA A 466 27.57 2.76 -4.79
CA ALA A 466 27.97 1.36 -4.74
C ALA A 466 27.70 0.72 -3.38
N GLY A 467 27.31 1.52 -2.37
CA GLY A 467 26.97 1.07 -1.03
C GLY A 467 25.54 0.53 -0.89
N GLY A 468 24.68 0.74 -1.90
CA GLY A 468 23.28 0.30 -1.90
C GLY A 468 22.28 1.46 -1.90
N THR A 469 21.01 1.09 -1.82
CA THR A 469 19.90 2.00 -1.56
C THR A 469 19.99 2.66 -0.18
N GLY A 470 19.38 3.83 -0.05
CA GLY A 470 19.50 4.71 1.11
C GLY A 470 18.57 4.33 2.27
N PRO A 471 18.20 5.27 3.15
CA PRO A 471 18.11 6.71 2.86
C PRO A 471 19.35 7.54 3.26
N THR A 472 19.67 8.59 2.46
CA THR A 472 20.64 9.65 2.80
C THR A 472 19.97 11.01 2.84
N LEU A 473 20.17 11.78 3.91
CA LEU A 473 19.64 13.14 4.01
C LEU A 473 20.44 14.13 3.14
N LEU A 474 19.74 14.82 2.23
CA LEU A 474 20.25 15.91 1.41
C LEU A 474 19.32 17.12 1.49
N ASN A 475 19.80 18.22 2.07
CA ASN A 475 19.05 19.48 2.20
C ASN A 475 17.64 19.33 2.82
N GLY A 476 17.46 18.33 3.71
CA GLY A 476 16.18 18.06 4.37
C GLY A 476 15.29 17.03 3.67
N TYR A 477 15.75 16.44 2.56
CA TYR A 477 15.07 15.39 1.80
C TYR A 477 15.84 14.08 1.88
N LEU A 478 15.16 12.94 1.75
CA LEU A 478 15.80 11.63 1.73
C LEU A 478 16.06 11.21 0.29
N VAL A 479 17.34 11.06 -0.07
CA VAL A 479 17.74 10.44 -1.32
C VAL A 479 17.77 8.93 -1.11
N PRO A 480 17.22 8.11 -2.02
CA PRO A 480 17.17 6.65 -1.87
C PRO A 480 18.52 5.98 -2.17
N LEU A 481 19.63 6.59 -1.77
CA LEU A 481 20.98 6.05 -1.93
C LEU A 481 21.76 6.16 -0.63
N THR A 482 22.65 5.20 -0.36
CA THR A 482 23.62 5.33 0.73
C THR A 482 24.70 6.39 0.39
N ALA A 483 25.17 7.11 1.41
CA ALA A 483 26.20 8.13 1.25
C ALA A 483 27.62 7.50 1.20
N ASP A 484 28.01 7.00 0.04
CA ASP A 484 29.34 6.42 -0.18
C ASP A 484 30.30 7.34 -0.97
N GLY A 485 31.50 6.83 -1.29
CA GLY A 485 32.49 7.59 -2.05
C GLY A 485 32.07 7.94 -3.48
N LEU A 486 31.21 7.13 -4.11
CA LEU A 486 30.66 7.39 -5.44
C LEU A 486 29.58 8.47 -5.35
N TYR A 487 28.71 8.38 -4.34
CA TYR A 487 27.66 9.35 -4.07
C TYR A 487 28.23 10.74 -3.89
N GLN A 488 29.27 10.89 -3.08
CA GLN A 488 29.93 12.18 -2.86
C GLN A 488 30.60 12.72 -4.13
N GLN A 489 31.11 11.85 -5.00
CA GLN A 489 31.68 12.26 -6.29
C GLN A 489 30.61 12.80 -7.24
N THR A 490 29.51 12.05 -7.42
CA THR A 490 28.41 12.44 -8.30
C THR A 490 27.67 13.67 -7.77
N LEU A 491 27.49 13.79 -6.45
CA LEU A 491 26.93 14.97 -5.80
C LEU A 491 27.79 16.23 -6.04
N ALA A 492 29.12 16.06 -6.12
CA ALA A 492 30.05 17.13 -6.49
C ALA A 492 30.14 17.38 -8.01
N GLY A 493 29.27 16.75 -8.82
CA GLY A 493 29.24 16.86 -10.29
C GLY A 493 30.40 16.14 -10.98
N ARG A 494 31.10 15.24 -10.28
CA ARG A 494 32.24 14.48 -10.81
C ARG A 494 31.77 13.09 -11.15
N TYR A 495 31.46 12.91 -12.42
CA TYR A 495 31.00 11.62 -12.93
C TYR A 495 32.16 10.76 -13.45
N PRO A 496 32.08 9.43 -13.33
CA PRO A 496 32.97 8.53 -14.05
C PRO A 496 32.93 8.83 -15.55
N GLY A 497 34.05 8.68 -16.26
CA GLY A 497 34.13 9.01 -17.69
C GLY A 497 33.19 8.22 -18.62
N ALA A 498 32.55 7.17 -18.10
CA ALA A 498 31.47 6.45 -18.75
C ALA A 498 30.16 7.24 -18.85
N VAL A 499 29.89 8.15 -17.91
CA VAL A 499 28.63 8.89 -17.81
C VAL A 499 28.69 10.15 -18.66
N GLN A 500 27.75 10.28 -19.58
CA GLN A 500 27.50 11.47 -20.38
C GLN A 500 26.20 12.12 -19.93
N ASN A 501 26.21 13.44 -19.82
CA ASN A 501 25.08 14.24 -19.32
C ASN A 501 24.64 13.83 -17.90
N GLY A 502 25.58 13.50 -17.01
CA GLY A 502 25.24 13.14 -15.62
C GLY A 502 24.49 14.24 -14.86
N SER A 503 24.57 15.49 -15.32
CA SER A 503 23.75 16.61 -14.84
C SER A 503 23.50 17.59 -15.98
N GLY A 504 22.39 18.33 -15.91
CA GLY A 504 22.02 19.30 -16.94
C GLY A 504 20.72 20.04 -16.61
N SER A 505 20.12 20.65 -17.63
CA SER A 505 18.78 21.22 -17.56
C SER A 505 17.75 20.20 -18.04
N LEU A 506 16.58 20.21 -17.41
CA LEU A 506 15.39 19.53 -17.94
C LEU A 506 14.77 20.35 -19.08
N ASN A 507 14.06 19.71 -19.99
CA ASN A 507 13.28 20.40 -21.01
C ASN A 507 11.98 21.00 -20.40
N GLY A 508 11.16 21.66 -21.22
CA GLY A 508 9.90 22.28 -20.75
C GLY A 508 8.83 21.31 -20.24
N ASN A 509 9.00 20.00 -20.47
CA ASN A 509 8.14 18.93 -19.95
C ASN A 509 8.76 18.25 -18.71
N GLY A 510 9.93 18.69 -18.25
CA GLY A 510 10.63 18.06 -17.13
C GLY A 510 11.48 16.85 -17.51
N ASP A 511 11.77 16.65 -18.81
CA ASP A 511 12.53 15.49 -19.27
C ASP A 511 14.02 15.76 -19.48
N ALA A 512 14.83 14.71 -19.33
CA ALA A 512 16.20 14.66 -19.82
C ALA A 512 16.65 13.21 -20.08
N MET A 513 17.76 13.05 -20.81
CA MET A 513 18.35 11.75 -21.07
C MET A 513 19.81 11.73 -20.62
N VAL A 514 20.15 10.72 -19.85
CA VAL A 514 21.52 10.43 -19.40
C VAL A 514 22.00 9.14 -20.07
N SER A 515 23.27 9.08 -20.45
CA SER A 515 23.83 7.87 -21.06
C SER A 515 25.08 7.44 -20.32
N VAL A 516 25.13 6.16 -19.94
CA VAL A 516 26.31 5.56 -19.30
C VAL A 516 26.89 4.52 -20.25
N HIS A 517 28.08 4.79 -20.76
CA HIS A 517 28.77 3.96 -21.74
C HIS A 517 29.87 3.11 -21.11
N PHE A 518 29.73 1.80 -21.22
CA PHE A 518 30.66 0.81 -20.73
C PHE A 518 31.41 0.16 -21.90
N LEU A 519 32.73 0.28 -21.91
CA LEU A 519 33.57 -0.39 -22.89
C LEU A 519 33.66 -1.90 -22.60
N PRO A 520 33.81 -2.75 -23.64
CA PRO A 520 34.09 -4.17 -23.46
C PRO A 520 35.25 -4.42 -22.48
N GLY A 521 35.03 -5.24 -21.47
CA GLY A 521 36.00 -5.61 -20.44
C GLY A 521 36.22 -4.59 -19.32
N ALA A 522 35.74 -3.34 -19.46
CA ALA A 522 36.02 -2.27 -18.49
C ALA A 522 35.34 -2.49 -17.12
N THR A 523 34.23 -3.22 -17.12
CA THR A 523 33.44 -3.51 -15.91
C THR A 523 33.72 -4.90 -15.31
N SER A 524 34.73 -5.62 -15.81
CA SER A 524 35.13 -6.92 -15.26
C SER A 524 35.35 -6.93 -13.74
N PRO A 525 35.94 -5.88 -13.12
CA PRO A 525 36.09 -5.81 -11.65
C PRO A 525 34.77 -5.63 -10.88
N LEU A 526 33.69 -5.28 -11.58
CA LEU A 526 32.37 -5.02 -11.01
C LEU A 526 31.42 -6.20 -11.14
N ILE A 527 31.80 -7.28 -11.84
CA ILE A 527 30.95 -8.47 -12.01
C ILE A 527 30.40 -8.94 -10.65
N GLY A 528 29.10 -9.16 -10.58
CA GLY A 528 28.39 -9.57 -9.37
C GLY A 528 28.17 -8.45 -8.34
N ARG A 529 28.51 -7.20 -8.68
CA ARG A 529 28.14 -6.01 -7.91
C ARG A 529 26.94 -5.32 -8.55
N THR A 530 26.22 -4.57 -7.74
CA THR A 530 25.15 -3.65 -8.17
C THR A 530 25.54 -2.23 -7.77
N VAL A 531 25.38 -1.29 -8.69
CA VAL A 531 25.45 0.15 -8.42
C VAL A 531 24.03 0.70 -8.55
N TYR A 532 23.64 1.56 -7.63
CA TYR A 532 22.32 2.18 -7.61
C TYR A 532 22.43 3.62 -8.07
N LEU A 533 21.48 4.06 -8.90
CA LEU A 533 21.42 5.42 -9.42
C LEU A 533 20.08 6.06 -9.07
N ALA A 534 20.09 7.33 -8.70
CA ALA A 534 18.88 8.12 -8.49
C ALA A 534 19.07 9.53 -9.07
N ALA A 535 18.01 10.10 -9.63
CA ALA A 535 17.99 11.45 -10.15
C ALA A 535 17.40 12.42 -9.12
N ILE A 536 17.95 13.63 -9.09
CA ILE A 536 17.54 14.73 -8.24
C ILE A 536 17.26 15.96 -9.10
N CYS A 537 16.15 16.67 -8.85
CA CYS A 537 15.72 17.85 -9.59
C CYS A 537 15.76 19.12 -8.71
N TYR A 538 16.28 20.24 -9.24
CA TYR A 538 16.51 21.50 -8.52
C TYR A 538 16.00 22.73 -9.28
N SER A 539 15.63 23.78 -8.52
CA SER A 539 15.18 25.09 -9.03
C SER A 539 16.29 25.99 -9.59
N ALA A 540 17.54 25.64 -9.32
CA ALA A 540 18.73 26.32 -9.83
C ALA A 540 19.86 25.29 -9.89
N ASN A 541 20.94 25.62 -10.62
CA ASN A 541 22.10 24.74 -10.69
C ASN A 541 22.55 24.33 -9.27
N LEU A 542 22.76 23.03 -9.05
CA LEU A 542 23.10 22.42 -7.76
C LEU A 542 24.25 23.11 -7.02
N PHE A 543 25.17 23.72 -7.76
CA PHE A 543 26.34 24.42 -7.21
C PHE A 543 26.12 25.90 -6.92
N SER A 544 24.91 26.41 -7.17
CA SER A 544 24.49 27.74 -6.74
C SER A 544 24.06 27.68 -5.27
N GLY A 545 24.41 28.73 -4.51
CA GLY A 545 24.02 28.85 -3.10
C GLY A 545 22.50 28.99 -2.87
N ASP A 546 21.73 29.12 -3.94
CA ASP A 546 20.26 29.32 -3.94
C ASP A 546 19.50 28.09 -4.47
N SER A 547 20.17 26.94 -4.66
CA SER A 547 19.52 25.72 -5.17
C SER A 547 18.54 25.13 -4.16
N VAL A 548 17.30 24.91 -4.60
CA VAL A 548 16.25 24.24 -3.80
C VAL A 548 15.88 22.94 -4.50
N LEU A 549 16.08 21.83 -3.80
CA LEU A 549 15.66 20.50 -4.27
C LEU A 549 14.13 20.45 -4.39
N GLN A 550 13.63 19.94 -5.52
CA GLN A 550 12.21 19.93 -5.87
C GLN A 550 11.61 18.52 -5.84
N SER A 551 12.35 17.53 -6.34
CA SER A 551 11.88 16.15 -6.50
C SER A 551 13.06 15.19 -6.61
N ILE A 552 12.82 13.93 -6.25
CA ILE A 552 13.81 12.86 -6.27
C ILE A 552 13.14 11.63 -6.91
N SER A 553 13.84 10.98 -7.83
CA SER A 553 13.40 9.71 -8.41
C SER A 553 13.57 8.54 -7.44
N VAL A 554 13.03 7.38 -7.77
CA VAL A 554 13.42 6.11 -7.12
C VAL A 554 14.90 5.79 -7.40
N ALA A 555 15.47 4.84 -6.65
CA ALA A 555 16.76 4.26 -7.00
C ALA A 555 16.57 3.18 -8.07
N LYS A 556 17.48 3.11 -9.04
CA LYS A 556 17.51 2.06 -10.06
C LYS A 556 18.80 1.26 -9.97
N PRO A 557 18.72 -0.08 -9.93
CA PRO A 557 19.89 -0.93 -9.91
C PRO A 557 20.56 -0.99 -11.28
N LEU A 558 21.88 -1.18 -11.26
CA LEU A 558 22.67 -1.54 -12.41
C LEU A 558 23.63 -2.67 -12.01
N THR A 559 23.33 -3.88 -12.46
CA THR A 559 24.10 -5.08 -12.16
C THR A 559 25.06 -5.42 -13.29
N PHE A 560 26.29 -5.77 -12.93
CA PHE A 560 27.32 -6.14 -13.89
C PHE A 560 27.39 -7.67 -14.01
N LEU A 561 27.07 -8.16 -15.19
CA LEU A 561 27.07 -9.59 -15.52
C LEU A 561 28.39 -9.99 -16.21
N PRO A 562 28.75 -11.29 -16.23
CA PRO A 562 29.93 -11.80 -16.92
C PRO A 562 30.06 -11.36 -18.39
#